data_AF-A0A926WQ40-F1
#
_entry.id   AF-A0A926WQ40-F1
#
_cell.length_a   1.000
_cell.length_b   1.000
_cell.length_c   1.000
_cell.angle_alpha   90.00
_cell.angle_beta   90.00
_cell.angle_gamma   90.00
#
_symmetry.space_group_name_H-M   'P 1'
#
loop_
_entity.id
_entity.type
_entity.pdbx_description
1 polymer ?
#
loop_
_entity_poly.entity_id
_entity_poly.type
_entity_poly.pdbx_seq_one_letter_code
_entity_poly.pdbx_strand_id
1 'polypeptide(L)' 'MHLFYLLASNNLVAISDPHTLGILAWAKLTGLIVCDFYFQNGWIMPFASRGILQ' A
#
# COMPACT_ATOMS: atom_id res chain seq x y z
N MET A 1 -12.42 -14.82 5.27
CA MET A 1 -12.92 -13.53 4.73
C MET A 1 -11.84 -13.00 3.80
N HIS A 2 -11.84 -13.47 2.55
CA HIS A 2 -10.86 -13.10 1.53
C HIS A 2 -11.28 -11.78 0.89
N LEU A 3 -10.42 -10.77 1.00
CA LEU A 3 -10.60 -9.41 0.48
C LEU A 3 -10.46 -9.43 -1.05
N PHE A 4 -11.54 -9.79 -1.73
CA PHE A 4 -11.71 -9.73 -3.18
C PHE A 4 -11.96 -8.28 -3.62
N TYR A 5 -10.91 -7.51 -3.93
CA TYR A 5 -11.05 -6.30 -4.77
C TYR A 5 -9.83 -6.00 -5.67
N LEU A 6 -8.74 -6.77 -5.59
CA LEU A 6 -7.53 -6.56 -6.42
C LEU A 6 -7.47 -7.44 -7.68
N LEU A 7 -8.44 -8.34 -7.92
CA LEU A 7 -8.33 -9.42 -8.91
C LEU A 7 -8.36 -8.99 -10.40
N ALA A 8 -8.37 -7.70 -10.73
CA ALA A 8 -8.33 -7.24 -12.12
C ALA A 8 -7.01 -6.57 -12.53
N SER A 9 -6.09 -6.24 -11.61
CA SER A 9 -4.87 -5.52 -11.97
C SER A 9 -3.62 -6.28 -11.58
N ASN A 10 -3.15 -7.14 -12.49
CA ASN A 10 -1.81 -7.72 -12.45
C ASN A 10 -0.69 -6.66 -12.66
N ASN A 11 -1.05 -5.37 -12.68
CA ASN A 11 -0.20 -4.25 -13.07
C ASN A 11 0.02 -3.25 -11.94
N LEU A 12 -0.29 -3.58 -10.68
CA LEU A 12 -0.03 -2.70 -9.55
C LEU A 12 1.23 -3.10 -8.80
N VAL A 13 2.01 -2.10 -8.39
CA VAL A 13 3.18 -2.20 -7.52
C VAL A 13 2.89 -1.38 -6.28
N ALA A 14 3.09 -1.98 -5.11
CA ALA A 14 3.03 -1.29 -3.83
C ALA A 14 4.46 -0.88 -3.41
N ILE A 15 4.69 0.41 -3.20
CA ILE A 15 5.97 0.97 -2.76
C ILE A 15 5.81 1.41 -1.31
N SER A 16 6.59 0.82 -0.40
CA SER A 16 6.53 1.12 1.03
C SER A 16 7.24 2.42 1.40
N ASP A 17 6.61 3.25 2.24
CA ASP A 17 7.22 4.45 2.83
C ASP A 17 7.92 4.09 4.16
N PRO A 18 9.27 4.04 4.22
CA PRO A 18 10.01 3.60 5.40
C PRO A 18 9.82 4.51 6.61
N HIS A 19 9.40 5.76 6.43
CA HIS A 19 9.15 6.70 7.52
C HIS A 19 7.84 6.40 8.26
N THR A 20 6.99 5.52 7.72
CA THR A 20 5.70 5.16 8.30
C THR A 20 5.71 3.82 9.05
N LEU A 21 6.87 3.17 9.16
CA LEU A 21 6.99 1.88 9.83
C LEU A 21 6.66 2.02 11.32
N GLY A 22 5.61 1.33 11.77
CA GLY A 22 5.24 1.21 13.18
C GLY A 22 5.14 -0.25 13.59
N ILE A 23 5.64 -0.60 14.78
CA ILE A 23 5.48 -1.94 15.34
C ILE A 23 4.15 -2.04 16.07
N LEU A 24 3.42 -3.13 15.88
CA LEU A 24 2.16 -3.37 16.57
C LEU A 24 2.40 -3.52 18.08
N ALA A 25 1.66 -2.74 18.88
CA ALA A 25 1.79 -2.71 20.34
C ALA A 25 1.56 -4.09 20.99
N TRP A 26 0.71 -4.93 20.38
CA TRP A 26 0.38 -6.27 20.85
C TRP A 26 1.15 -7.40 20.16
N ALA A 27 1.97 -7.11 19.15
CA ALA A 27 2.71 -8.10 18.37
C ALA A 27 4.10 -7.56 17.97
N LYS A 28 5.09 -7.78 18.85
CA LYS A 28 6.43 -7.19 18.77
C LYS A 28 7.24 -7.51 17.50
N LEU A 29 6.86 -8.55 16.76
CA LEU A 29 7.52 -8.98 15.51
C LEU A 29 6.73 -8.61 14.26
N THR A 30 5.64 -7.84 14.41
CA THR A 30 4.77 -7.45 13.30
C THR A 30 4.79 -5.93 13.14
N GLY A 31 5.22 -5.48 11.96
CA GLY A 31 5.17 -4.07 11.56
C GLY A 31 3.95 -3.75 10.70
N LEU A 32 3.46 -2.53 10.82
CA LEU A 32 2.59 -1.87 9.86
C LEU A 32 3.42 -0.83 9.12
N ILE A 33 3.27 -0.79 7.80
CA ILE A 33 3.90 0.20 6.94
C ILE A 33 2.88 0.68 5.92
N VAL A 34 2.89 1.97 5.61
CA VAL A 34 2.02 2.52 4.57
C VAL A 34 2.71 2.36 3.22
N CYS A 35 1.93 1.99 2.21
CA CYS A 35 2.39 1.84 0.85
C CYS A 35 1.61 2.73 -0.11
N ASP A 36 2.32 3.27 -1.10
CA ASP A 36 1.74 3.92 -2.26
C ASP A 36 1.58 2.91 -3.40
N PHE A 37 0.47 3.02 -4.12
CA PHE A 37 0.18 2.14 -5.25
C PHE A 37 0.48 2.86 -6.56
N TYR A 38 1.28 2.21 -7.39
CA TYR A 38 1.61 2.64 -8.74
C TYR A 38 1.19 1.57 -9.73
N PHE A 39 0.83 1.97 -10.94
CA PHE A 39 0.85 1.08 -12.07
C PHE A 39 2.30 0.73 -12.44
N GLN A 40 2.53 -0.44 -13.04
CA GLN A 40 3.87 -0.87 -13.50
C GLN A 40 4.54 0.12 -14.47
N ASN A 41 3.74 0.95 -15.14
CA ASN A 41 4.22 2.04 -16.00
C ASN A 41 4.69 3.29 -15.22
N GLY A 42 4.74 3.23 -13.88
CA GLY A 42 5.20 4.31 -13.01
C GLY A 42 4.16 5.37 -12.68
N TRP A 43 2.93 5.28 -13.22
CA TRP A 43 1.87 6.23 -12.91
C TRP A 43 1.22 5.91 -11.56
N ILE A 44 0.91 6.95 -10.78
CA ILE A 44 0.21 6.81 -9.50
C ILE A 44 -1.19 6.22 -9.74
N MET A 45 -1.60 5.27 -8.89
CA MET A 45 -2.96 4.76 -8.88
C MET A 45 -3.92 5.86 -8.39
N PRO A 46 -4.85 6.36 -9.22
CA PRO A 46 -5.66 7.56 -8.89
C PRO A 46 -6.61 7.36 -7.70
N PHE A 47 -6.94 6.11 -7.36
CA PHE A 47 -7.76 5.78 -6.19
C PHE A 47 -6.94 5.45 -4.93
N ALA A 48 -5.61 5.57 -5.00
CA ALA A 48 -4.79 5.49 -3.80
C ALA A 48 -5.06 6.74 -2.95
N SER A 49 -5.66 6.54 -1.78
CA SER A 49 -6.08 7.61 -0.87
C SER A 49 -4.95 8.50 -0.35
N ARG A 50 -3.68 8.12 -0.54
CA ARG A 50 -2.53 8.96 -0.22
C ARG A 50 -2.20 9.97 -1.32
N GLY A 51 -2.40 9.62 -2.60
CA GLY A 51 -2.19 10.52 -3.74
C GLY A 51 -3.26 11.62 -3.85
N ILE A 52 -4.41 11.47 -3.18
CA ILE A 52 -5.44 12.53 -3.13
C ILE A 52 -5.13 13.64 -2.10
N LEU A 53 -4.20 13.38 -1.16
CA LEU A 53 -3.80 14.31 -0.09
C LEU A 53 -2.48 15.03 -0.39
N GLN A 54 -1.88 14.80 -1.57
CA GLN A 54 -0.67 15.49 -2.06
C GLN A 54 -1.00 16.77 -2.83
#